data_AF-A0A2S2NXT8-F1
#
_entry.id   AF-A0A2S2NXT8-F1
#
_cell.length_a   1.000
_cell.length_b   1.000
_cell.length_c   1.000
_cell.angle_alpha   90.00
_cell.angle_beta   90.00
_cell.angle_gamma   90.00
#
_symmetry.space_group_name_H-M   'P 1'
#
loop_
_entity.id
_entity.type
_entity.pdbx_description
1 polymer ?
#
loop_
_entity_poly.entity_id
_entity_poly.type
_entity_poly.pdbx_seq_one_letter_code
_entity_poly.pdbx_strand_id
1 'polypeptide(L)'
;MDQWNGPNDPVTYIRNVVARTISVKKINTSIDKLSQKIDLDELFHPRTLLIALKQQTAKQYEIPMNSLILDCSLSTNGLKGSKIKITITNLIIEGARLNHNVLVENTADSPSVAIFDDIKLAWIPQEHTNYMKNSDLQIALYETQFRDNLISLLPMAIPLNEQKKWILAGVTLFLRTH
;
A
#
# COMPACT_ATOMS: atom_id res chain seq x y z
N MET A 1 -5.40 -6.50 23.14
CA MET A 1 -5.90 -6.61 21.75
C MET A 1 -6.79 -5.41 21.56
N ASP A 2 -6.35 -4.45 20.78
CA ASP A 2 -7.18 -3.29 20.44
C ASP A 2 -8.31 -3.74 19.53
N GLN A 3 -9.54 -3.37 19.87
CA GLN A 3 -10.72 -3.72 19.07
C GLN A 3 -10.73 -2.90 17.78
N TRP A 4 -11.29 -3.48 16.71
CA TRP A 4 -11.40 -2.78 15.43
C TRP A 4 -12.41 -1.64 15.51
N ASN A 5 -11.94 -0.42 15.24
CA ASN A 5 -12.74 0.79 15.14
C ASN A 5 -13.44 0.83 13.77
N GLY A 6 -14.57 0.13 13.68
CA GLY A 6 -15.42 0.10 12.50
C GLY A 6 -16.44 1.25 12.46
N PRO A 7 -17.35 1.24 11.48
CA PRO A 7 -18.39 2.26 11.35
C PRO A 7 -19.36 2.27 12.54
N ASN A 8 -19.92 3.44 12.85
CA ASN A 8 -20.86 3.63 13.96
C ASN A 8 -22.21 2.91 13.75
N ASP A 9 -22.62 2.70 12.50
CA ASP A 9 -23.85 1.98 12.18
C ASP A 9 -23.68 0.47 12.45
N PRO A 10 -24.48 -0.14 13.35
CA PRO A 10 -24.30 -1.54 13.75
C PRO A 10 -24.46 -2.54 12.61
N VAL A 11 -25.37 -2.27 11.67
CA VAL A 11 -25.62 -3.18 10.53
C VAL A 11 -24.42 -3.18 9.59
N THR A 12 -23.89 -1.99 9.28
CA THR A 12 -22.68 -1.82 8.48
C THR A 12 -21.46 -2.41 9.18
N TYR A 13 -21.36 -2.23 10.50
CA TYR A 13 -20.28 -2.81 11.31
C TYR A 13 -20.27 -4.35 11.17
N ILE A 14 -21.40 -5.01 11.42
CA ILE A 14 -21.50 -6.48 11.34
C ILE A 14 -21.21 -6.95 9.91
N ARG A 15 -21.76 -6.29 8.88
CA ARG A 15 -21.47 -6.62 7.48
C ARG A 15 -19.97 -6.58 7.19
N ASN A 16 -19.28 -5.54 7.64
CA ASN A 16 -17.85 -5.39 7.44
C ASN A 16 -17.05 -6.45 8.22
N VAL A 17 -17.42 -6.75 9.47
CA VAL A 17 -16.76 -7.83 10.25
C VAL A 17 -16.89 -9.17 9.53
N VAL A 18 -18.08 -9.50 9.01
CA VAL A 18 -18.32 -10.75 8.29
C VAL A 18 -17.50 -10.78 7.00
N ALA A 19 -17.54 -9.72 6.19
CA ALA A 19 -16.78 -9.61 4.96
C ALA A 19 -15.27 -9.78 5.20
N ARG A 20 -14.70 -9.00 6.13
CA ARG A 20 -13.28 -9.07 6.49
C ARG A 20 -12.88 -10.45 7.01
N THR A 21 -13.73 -11.10 7.81
CA THR A 21 -13.49 -12.47 8.31
C THR A 21 -13.43 -13.49 7.18
N ILE A 22 -14.33 -13.40 6.20
CA ILE A 22 -14.34 -14.28 5.02
C ILE A 22 -13.07 -14.07 4.20
N SER A 23 -12.66 -12.82 3.98
CA SER A 23 -11.44 -12.48 3.24
C SER A 23 -10.17 -12.96 3.92
N VAL A 24 -10.04 -12.76 5.23
CA VAL A 24 -8.90 -13.28 6.00
C VAL A 24 -8.85 -14.81 5.95
N LYS A 25 -10.00 -15.49 6.05
CA LYS A 25 -10.07 -16.94 5.92
C LYS A 25 -9.62 -17.40 4.53
N LYS A 26 -10.04 -16.70 3.47
CA LYS A 26 -9.63 -16.97 2.08
C LYS A 26 -8.11 -16.87 1.92
N ILE A 27 -7.50 -15.79 2.41
CA ILE A 27 -6.04 -15.59 2.40
C ILE A 27 -5.33 -16.74 3.13
N ASN A 28 -5.87 -17.19 4.27
CA ASN A 28 -5.26 -18.27 5.03
C ASN A 28 -5.34 -19.64 4.33
N THR A 29 -6.39 -19.88 3.54
CA THR A 29 -6.60 -21.14 2.81
C THR A 29 -5.86 -21.24 1.48
N SER A 30 -5.41 -20.12 0.91
CA SER A 30 -4.70 -20.10 -0.37
C SER A 30 -3.36 -20.84 -0.28
N ILE A 31 -3.10 -21.72 -1.25
CA ILE A 31 -1.87 -22.53 -1.34
C ILE A 31 -0.64 -21.63 -1.51
N ASP A 32 -0.79 -20.54 -2.26
CA ASP A 32 0.23 -19.52 -2.45
C ASP A 32 -0.24 -18.18 -1.88
N LYS A 33 -0.13 -18.05 -0.55
CA LYS A 33 -0.68 -16.93 0.24
C LYS A 33 -0.22 -15.55 -0.21
N LEU A 34 0.92 -15.45 -0.90
CA LEU A 34 1.61 -14.20 -1.20
C LEU A 34 1.55 -13.80 -2.68
N SER A 35 1.27 -14.74 -3.59
CA SER A 35 1.07 -14.45 -5.02
C SER A 35 -0.30 -13.82 -5.34
N GLN A 36 -1.23 -13.82 -4.39
CA GLN A 36 -2.55 -13.23 -4.57
C GLN A 36 -2.52 -11.70 -4.42
N LYS A 37 -3.40 -11.04 -5.17
CA LYS A 37 -3.81 -9.66 -4.93
C LYS A 37 -4.54 -9.55 -3.58
N ILE A 38 -4.12 -8.60 -2.74
CA ILE A 38 -4.65 -8.36 -1.41
C ILE A 38 -5.31 -6.98 -1.40
N ASP A 39 -6.60 -6.97 -1.14
CA ASP A 39 -7.28 -5.74 -0.75
C ASP A 39 -7.03 -5.49 0.74
N LEU A 40 -6.40 -4.37 1.06
CA LEU A 40 -6.10 -4.02 2.44
C LEU A 40 -7.34 -3.55 3.21
N ASP A 41 -8.39 -3.09 2.54
CA ASP A 41 -9.65 -2.74 3.21
C ASP A 41 -10.35 -3.99 3.75
N GLU A 42 -10.06 -5.17 3.20
CA GLU A 42 -10.62 -6.42 3.71
C GLU A 42 -9.95 -6.92 5.01
N LEU A 43 -8.98 -6.18 5.56
CA LEU A 43 -8.24 -6.55 6.76
C LEU A 43 -8.63 -5.68 7.96
N PHE A 44 -8.69 -6.26 9.16
CA PHE A 44 -8.94 -5.47 10.38
C PHE A 44 -7.78 -4.51 10.73
N HIS A 45 -6.55 -4.92 10.43
CA HIS A 45 -5.34 -4.16 10.76
C HIS A 45 -4.33 -4.24 9.60
N PRO A 46 -4.53 -3.48 8.51
CA PRO A 46 -3.70 -3.55 7.31
C PRO A 46 -2.22 -3.22 7.59
N ARG A 47 -1.94 -2.29 8.51
CA ARG A 47 -0.56 -1.98 8.94
C ARG A 47 0.14 -3.19 9.57
N THR A 48 -0.57 -3.98 10.35
CA THR A 48 -0.03 -5.17 11.02
C THR A 48 0.38 -6.23 10.00
N LEU A 49 -0.36 -6.37 8.88
CA LEU A 49 0.06 -7.24 7.78
C LEU A 49 1.44 -6.82 7.24
N LEU A 50 1.65 -5.52 6.97
CA LEU A 50 2.93 -5.04 6.45
C LEU A 50 4.08 -5.27 7.43
N ILE A 51 3.85 -5.13 8.74
CA ILE A 51 4.83 -5.44 9.78
C ILE A 51 5.12 -6.94 9.84
N ALA A 52 4.09 -7.80 9.77
CA ALA A 52 4.26 -9.25 9.75
C ALA A 52 5.06 -9.71 8.52
N LEU A 53 4.78 -9.12 7.35
CA LEU A 53 5.57 -9.34 6.14
C LEU A 53 7.02 -8.90 6.35
N LYS A 54 7.27 -7.74 6.96
CA LYS A 54 8.63 -7.28 7.29
C LYS A 54 9.39 -8.29 8.13
N GLN A 55 8.75 -8.82 9.18
CA GLN A 55 9.33 -9.82 10.08
C GLN A 55 9.62 -11.13 9.35
N GLN A 56 8.67 -11.61 8.53
CA GLN A 56 8.85 -12.82 7.74
C GLN A 56 9.98 -12.66 6.72
N THR A 57 10.06 -11.52 6.04
CA THR A 57 11.14 -11.20 5.12
C THR A 57 12.49 -11.14 5.84
N ALA A 58 12.57 -10.52 7.03
CA ALA A 58 13.80 -10.46 7.82
C ALA A 58 14.31 -11.86 8.17
N LYS A 59 13.39 -12.75 8.58
CA LYS A 59 13.69 -14.16 8.82
C LYS A 59 14.23 -14.87 7.58
N GLN A 60 13.64 -14.63 6.41
CA GLN A 60 14.12 -15.25 5.16
C GLN A 60 15.48 -14.73 4.69
N TYR A 61 15.84 -13.48 5.00
CA TYR A 61 17.16 -12.92 4.72
C TYR A 61 18.18 -13.14 5.83
N GLU A 62 17.76 -13.64 7.00
CA GLU A 62 18.61 -13.81 8.19
C GLU A 62 19.27 -12.51 8.66
N ILE A 63 18.54 -11.39 8.53
CA ILE A 63 19.00 -10.06 8.94
C ILE A 63 18.05 -9.44 9.97
N PRO A 64 18.52 -8.43 10.74
CA PRO A 64 17.64 -7.66 11.61
C PRO A 64 16.50 -6.99 10.84
N MET A 65 15.32 -6.92 11.45
CA MET A 65 14.15 -6.27 10.83
C MET A 65 14.42 -4.82 10.43
N ASN A 66 15.27 -4.09 11.16
CA ASN A 66 15.59 -2.70 10.86
C ASN A 66 16.50 -2.51 9.65
N SER A 67 17.12 -3.58 9.15
CA SER A 67 17.94 -3.57 7.93
C SER A 67 17.11 -3.68 6.65
N LEU A 68 15.78 -3.77 6.78
CA LEU A 68 14.84 -3.80 5.67
C LEU A 68 14.16 -2.45 5.47
N ILE A 69 14.04 -2.07 4.20
CA ILE A 69 13.23 -0.93 3.76
C ILE A 69 12.09 -1.41 2.87
N LEU A 70 10.98 -0.68 2.89
CA LEU A 70 9.83 -0.97 2.03
C LEU A 70 10.16 -0.46 0.63
N ASP A 71 9.75 -1.20 -0.37
CA ASP A 71 9.87 -0.85 -1.77
C ASP A 71 8.55 -1.09 -2.48
N CYS A 72 8.25 -0.28 -3.49
CA CYS A 72 7.02 -0.44 -4.25
C CYS A 72 7.24 -0.27 -5.76
N SER A 73 6.35 -0.86 -6.55
CA SER A 73 6.36 -0.67 -7.99
C SER A 73 4.98 -0.82 -8.61
N LEU A 74 4.68 0.07 -9.54
CA LEU A 74 3.54 0.01 -10.44
C LEU A 74 3.82 -0.87 -11.68
N SER A 75 5.09 -1.21 -11.93
CA SER A 75 5.48 -2.01 -13.08
C SER A 75 5.20 -3.50 -12.85
N THR A 76 4.75 -4.19 -13.90
CA THR A 76 4.55 -5.64 -13.91
C THR A 76 5.85 -6.42 -13.64
N ASN A 77 7.02 -5.89 -13.98
CA ASN A 77 8.32 -6.52 -13.74
C ASN A 77 9.08 -5.93 -12.54
N GLY A 78 8.45 -4.99 -11.83
CA GLY A 78 9.04 -4.26 -10.71
C GLY A 78 9.27 -5.14 -9.48
N LEU A 79 10.28 -4.79 -8.68
CA LEU A 79 10.76 -5.53 -7.50
C LEU A 79 11.56 -6.81 -7.83
N LYS A 80 12.63 -6.70 -8.62
CA LYS A 80 13.58 -7.81 -8.82
C LYS A 80 14.39 -8.05 -7.53
N GLY A 81 14.65 -9.31 -7.21
CA GLY A 81 15.50 -9.69 -6.07
C GLY A 81 14.84 -9.74 -4.69
N SER A 82 13.54 -9.40 -4.56
CA SER A 82 12.83 -9.59 -3.30
C SER A 82 12.34 -11.03 -3.13
N LYS A 83 12.50 -11.57 -1.91
CA LYS A 83 12.09 -12.94 -1.55
C LYS A 83 10.58 -13.10 -1.34
N ILE A 84 9.94 -12.06 -0.79
CA ILE A 84 8.48 -12.00 -0.60
C ILE A 84 7.96 -10.76 -1.33
N LYS A 85 6.93 -10.96 -2.14
CA LYS A 85 6.21 -9.92 -2.87
C LYS A 85 4.73 -10.09 -2.59
N ILE A 86 4.04 -8.97 -2.44
CA ILE A 86 2.57 -8.94 -2.45
C ILE A 86 2.12 -7.90 -3.47
N THR A 87 0.89 -8.02 -3.95
CA THR A 87 0.24 -6.98 -4.75
C THR A 87 -0.94 -6.45 -3.96
N ILE A 88 -0.93 -5.17 -3.61
CA ILE A 88 -2.09 -4.51 -2.99
C ILE A 88 -2.95 -3.87 -4.07
N THR A 89 -4.26 -3.89 -3.86
CA THR A 89 -5.25 -3.52 -4.88
C THR A 89 -6.33 -2.62 -4.30
N ASN A 90 -7.24 -2.16 -5.16
CA ASN A 90 -8.43 -1.40 -4.76
C ASN A 90 -8.07 -0.13 -3.97
N LEU A 91 -7.12 0.63 -4.53
CA LEU A 91 -6.67 1.89 -3.95
C LEU A 91 -7.34 3.07 -4.67
N ILE A 92 -7.42 4.19 -3.99
CA ILE A 92 -7.77 5.48 -4.58
C ILE A 92 -6.68 6.50 -4.28
N ILE A 93 -6.59 7.51 -5.13
CA ILE A 93 -5.62 8.60 -5.06
C ILE A 93 -6.34 9.96 -5.00
N GLU A 94 -5.79 10.88 -4.21
CA GLU A 94 -6.14 12.29 -4.16
C GLU A 94 -4.94 13.14 -4.58
N GLY A 95 -5.18 14.35 -5.10
CA GLY A 95 -4.14 15.30 -5.50
C GLY A 95 -3.47 15.00 -6.85
N ALA A 96 -3.69 13.82 -7.40
CA ALA A 96 -3.28 13.44 -8.74
C ALA A 96 -4.14 12.29 -9.26
N ARG A 97 -3.86 11.88 -10.48
CA ARG A 97 -4.42 10.69 -11.14
C ARG A 97 -3.29 9.91 -11.80
N LEU A 98 -3.50 8.62 -12.05
CA LEU A 98 -2.50 7.77 -12.68
C LEU A 98 -2.82 7.56 -14.16
N ASN A 99 -1.81 7.62 -15.02
CA ASN A 99 -1.91 7.30 -16.44
C ASN A 99 -0.66 6.53 -16.87
N HIS A 100 -0.82 5.27 -17.31
CA HIS A 100 0.29 4.39 -17.69
C HIS A 100 1.44 4.35 -16.66
N ASN A 101 1.11 4.17 -15.37
CA ASN A 101 2.06 4.17 -14.24
C ASN A 101 2.78 5.50 -13.96
N VAL A 102 2.31 6.61 -14.52
CA VAL A 102 2.86 7.96 -14.28
C VAL A 102 1.78 8.85 -13.66
N LEU A 103 2.17 9.68 -12.69
CA LEU A 103 1.27 10.67 -12.10
C LEU A 103 0.96 11.77 -13.12
N VAL A 104 -0.32 12.13 -13.21
CA VAL A 104 -0.82 13.19 -14.06
C VAL A 104 -1.67 14.14 -13.21
N GLU A 105 -1.62 15.42 -13.56
CA GLU A 105 -2.39 16.45 -12.87
C GLU A 105 -3.89 16.26 -13.05
N ASN A 106 -4.61 16.73 -12.05
CA ASN A 106 -6.05 16.89 -12.12
C ASN A 106 -6.39 18.11 -13.00
N THR A 107 -7.49 17.98 -13.74
CA THR A 107 -8.14 19.06 -14.51
C THR A 107 -9.34 19.60 -13.74
N ALA A 108 -9.94 20.69 -14.22
CA ALA A 108 -11.16 21.25 -13.62
C ALA A 108 -12.32 20.24 -13.53
N ASP A 109 -12.38 19.29 -14.46
CA ASP A 109 -13.40 18.25 -14.52
C ASP A 109 -12.98 16.94 -13.83
N SER A 110 -11.80 16.90 -13.21
CA SER A 110 -11.34 15.69 -12.53
C SER A 110 -12.12 15.45 -11.24
N PRO A 111 -12.45 14.18 -10.92
CA PRO A 111 -13.10 13.86 -9.66
C PRO A 111 -12.17 14.18 -8.48
N SER A 112 -12.74 14.42 -7.30
CA SER A 112 -11.97 14.67 -6.07
C SER A 112 -11.04 13.52 -5.71
N VAL A 113 -11.41 12.29 -6.07
CA VAL A 113 -10.55 11.11 -6.01
C VAL A 113 -10.63 10.29 -7.28
N ALA A 114 -9.51 9.68 -7.65
CA ALA A 114 -9.41 8.76 -8.77
C ALA A 114 -9.10 7.33 -8.29
N ILE A 115 -9.52 6.34 -9.08
CA ILE A 115 -9.08 4.95 -8.89
C ILE A 115 -7.57 4.88 -9.16
N PHE A 116 -6.88 4.10 -8.36
CA PHE A 116 -5.45 3.88 -8.47
C PHE A 116 -5.15 2.41 -8.84
N ASP A 117 -4.08 2.21 -9.60
CA ASP A 117 -3.68 0.87 -10.05
C ASP A 117 -3.11 0.03 -8.91
N ASP A 118 -3.07 -1.28 -9.14
CA ASP A 118 -2.47 -2.22 -8.21
C ASP A 118 -0.97 -1.93 -8.00
N ILE A 119 -0.52 -2.00 -6.75
CA ILE A 119 0.87 -1.73 -6.37
C ILE A 119 1.51 -3.01 -5.87
N LYS A 120 2.69 -3.34 -6.41
CA LYS A 120 3.52 -4.41 -5.83
C LYS A 120 4.32 -3.83 -4.68
N LEU A 121 4.36 -4.55 -3.56
CA LEU A 121 5.16 -4.21 -2.38
C LEU A 121 6.13 -5.35 -2.05
N ALA A 122 7.31 -4.97 -1.58
CA ALA A 122 8.25 -5.89 -0.96
C ALA A 122 9.13 -5.18 0.07
N TRP A 123 9.52 -5.92 1.11
CA TRP A 123 10.63 -5.52 1.95
C TRP A 123 11.93 -6.03 1.32
N ILE A 124 12.94 -5.17 1.24
CA ILE A 124 14.24 -5.52 0.68
C ILE A 124 15.37 -5.06 1.61
N PRO A 125 16.50 -5.79 1.65
CA PRO A 125 17.70 -5.35 2.37
C PRO A 125 18.12 -3.97 1.88
N GLN A 126 18.43 -3.06 2.80
CA GLN A 126 18.87 -1.70 2.48
C GLN A 126 20.13 -1.69 1.60
N GLU A 127 21.00 -2.68 1.74
CA GLU A 127 22.19 -2.86 0.88
C GLU A 127 21.85 -3.18 -0.59
N HIS A 128 20.66 -3.73 -0.87
CA HIS A 128 20.19 -3.99 -2.24
C HIS A 128 19.61 -2.73 -2.91
N THR A 129 19.37 -1.68 -2.14
CA THR A 129 18.98 -0.39 -2.71
C THR A 129 20.23 0.37 -3.08
N ASN A 130 20.76 0.10 -4.27
CA ASN A 130 21.73 1.00 -4.88
C ASN A 130 21.18 2.44 -4.78
N TYR A 131 22.06 3.39 -4.46
CA TYR A 131 21.87 4.81 -4.15
C TYR A 131 20.77 5.61 -4.90
N MET A 132 20.17 5.09 -5.96
CA MET A 132 19.11 5.71 -6.77
C MET A 132 17.75 5.87 -6.06
N LYS A 133 17.46 5.14 -4.97
CA LYS A 133 16.15 5.23 -4.27
C LYS A 133 16.07 6.28 -3.17
N ASN A 134 17.18 6.92 -2.82
CA ASN A 134 17.16 8.07 -1.90
C ASN A 134 16.41 9.28 -2.50
N SER A 135 16.09 9.25 -3.80
CA SER A 135 15.25 10.22 -4.48
C SER A 135 13.83 9.72 -4.72
N ASP A 136 13.33 8.64 -4.11
CA ASP A 136 11.92 8.29 -4.30
C ASP A 136 11.02 9.20 -3.44
N LEU A 137 9.89 9.63 -4.02
CA LEU A 137 8.92 10.43 -3.29
C LEU A 137 8.11 9.51 -2.37
N GLN A 138 8.08 9.82 -1.08
CA GLN A 138 7.29 9.10 -0.09
C GLN A 138 5.83 9.53 -0.19
N ILE A 139 4.97 8.65 -0.72
CA ILE A 139 3.52 8.89 -0.80
C ILE A 139 2.84 8.17 0.37
N ALA A 140 2.07 8.91 1.15
CA ALA A 140 1.35 8.35 2.28
C ALA A 140 0.18 7.47 1.82
N LEU A 141 0.03 6.31 2.46
CA LEU A 141 -1.11 5.42 2.32
C LEU A 141 -1.89 5.40 3.64
N TYR A 142 -3.12 5.92 3.64
CA TYR A 142 -4.01 5.93 4.79
C TYR A 142 -5.15 4.92 4.64
N GLU A 143 -5.75 4.51 5.75
CA GLU A 143 -6.96 3.67 5.73
C GLU A 143 -8.16 4.42 5.12
N THR A 144 -8.31 5.70 5.43
CA THR A 144 -9.45 6.52 5.00
C THR A 144 -9.01 7.94 4.62
N GLN A 145 -9.88 8.64 3.88
CA GLN A 145 -9.67 10.03 3.45
C GLN A 145 -9.57 11.04 4.60
N PHE A 146 -9.99 10.65 5.82
CA PHE A 146 -9.84 11.49 7.01
C PHE A 146 -8.38 11.61 7.48
N ARG A 147 -7.47 10.78 6.95
CA ARG A 147 -6.03 10.80 7.24
C ARG A 147 -5.69 10.52 8.72
N ASP A 148 -6.59 9.87 9.45
CA ASP A 148 -6.40 9.53 10.87
C ASP A 148 -5.43 8.35 11.09
N ASN A 149 -5.45 7.37 10.17
CA ASN A 149 -4.73 6.11 10.32
C ASN A 149 -3.75 5.89 9.15
N LEU A 150 -2.47 6.21 9.37
CA LEU A 150 -1.39 5.95 8.41
C LEU A 150 -1.00 4.46 8.41
N ILE A 151 -1.08 3.83 7.24
CA ILE A 151 -0.65 2.44 7.03
C ILE A 151 0.86 2.40 6.75
N SER A 152 1.32 3.16 5.76
CA SER A 152 2.74 3.20 5.36
C SER A 152 3.06 4.42 4.49
N LEU A 153 4.36 4.67 4.30
CA LEU A 153 4.88 5.56 3.27
C LEU A 153 5.42 4.70 2.14
N LEU A 154 4.89 4.88 0.94
CA LEU A 154 5.28 4.12 -0.25
C LEU A 154 6.32 4.92 -1.05
N PRO A 155 7.54 4.40 -1.27
CA PRO A 155 8.55 5.06 -2.08
C PRO A 155 8.20 4.90 -3.56
N MET A 156 7.65 5.95 -4.16
CA MET A 156 7.26 5.96 -5.56
C MET A 156 8.35 6.62 -6.40
N ALA A 157 8.78 5.91 -7.45
CA ALA A 157 9.79 6.39 -8.39
C ALA A 157 9.24 7.57 -9.21
N ILE A 158 9.56 8.78 -8.77
CA ILE A 158 9.09 10.04 -9.36
C ILE A 158 10.31 10.89 -9.73
N PRO A 159 10.38 11.44 -10.97
CA PRO A 159 11.47 12.31 -11.38
C PRO A 159 11.72 13.46 -10.39
N LEU A 160 12.99 13.70 -10.03
CA LEU A 160 13.36 14.66 -8.99
C LEU A 160 12.82 16.08 -9.25
N ASN A 161 12.78 16.49 -10.52
CA ASN A 161 12.24 17.79 -10.96
C ASN A 161 10.72 17.92 -10.79
N GLU A 162 9.99 16.82 -10.62
CA GLU A 162 8.54 16.83 -10.43
C GLU A 162 8.11 16.63 -8.97
N GLN A 163 9.00 16.22 -8.07
CA GLN A 163 8.61 15.88 -6.70
C GLN A 163 7.98 17.04 -5.95
N LYS A 164 8.55 18.24 -6.07
CA LYS A 164 8.01 19.44 -5.42
C LYS A 164 6.56 19.71 -5.85
N LYS A 165 6.24 19.48 -7.12
CA LYS A 165 4.89 19.63 -7.66
C LYS A 165 3.92 18.65 -7.00
N TRP A 166 4.27 17.37 -6.90
CA TRP A 166 3.41 16.36 -6.28
C TRP A 166 3.27 16.52 -4.76
N ILE A 167 4.30 17.03 -4.09
CA ILE A 167 4.23 17.43 -2.68
C ILE A 167 3.21 18.57 -2.51
N LEU A 168 3.28 19.62 -3.34
CA LEU A 168 2.36 20.76 -3.28
C LEU A 168 0.92 20.38 -3.66
N ALA A 169 0.76 19.42 -4.56
CA ALA A 169 -0.55 18.88 -4.92
C ALA A 169 -1.16 17.99 -3.81
N GLY A 170 -0.41 17.69 -2.74
CA GLY A 170 -0.91 16.91 -1.61
C GLY A 170 -1.20 15.45 -1.96
N VAL A 171 -0.45 14.87 -2.92
CA VAL A 171 -0.71 13.52 -3.42
C VAL A 171 -0.70 12.50 -2.28
N THR A 172 -1.77 11.71 -2.18
CA THR A 172 -1.96 10.74 -1.10
C THR A 172 -2.81 9.57 -1.59
N LEU A 173 -2.53 8.37 -1.07
CA LEU A 173 -3.27 7.15 -1.37
C LEU A 173 -4.16 6.75 -0.20
N PHE A 174 -5.29 6.13 -0.52
CA PHE A 174 -6.24 5.59 0.44
C PHE A 174 -6.72 4.21 0.04
N LEU A 175 -7.16 3.43 1.02
CA LEU A 175 -7.93 2.23 0.75
C LEU A 175 -9.30 2.63 0.19
N ARG A 176 -9.78 1.92 -0.83
CA ARG A 176 -11.13 2.10 -1.32
C ARG A 176 -12.09 1.30 -0.46
N THR A 177 -12.82 2.00 0.39
CA THR A 177 -13.88 1.39 1.19
C THR A 177 -15.03 0.93 0.30
N HIS A 178 -15.58 -0.24 0.63
CA HIS A 178 -16.77 -0.81 0.00
C HIS A 178 -18.08 -0.28 0.59
#